data_AF-A0A8C4Z2Q5-F1
#
_entry.id   AF-A0A8C4Z2Q5-F1
#
_cell.length_a   1.000
_cell.length_b   1.000
_cell.length_c   1.000
_cell.angle_alpha   90.00
_cell.angle_beta   90.00
_cell.angle_gamma   90.00
#
_symmetry.space_group_name_H-M   'P 1'
#
loop_
_entity.id
_entity.type
_entity.pdbx_description
1 polymer ?
#
loop_
_entity_poly.entity_id
_entity_poly.type
_entity_poly.pdbx_seq_one_letter_code
_entity_poly.pdbx_strand_id
1 'polypeptide(L)'
;MPRLCLGKVWLSTEIYVIYVTGRMDDLRRGAILVVTCSLLSLLLGSLLLLYLLFMRGYEAVVACCMAGCFCTLINVAFCLSRRVRCMGILFVISCFMKQSRKLLLMTGISFVVLRIIHNTMENLTGLARSMLCNLKAKRLSVSLAPLDNYIKMLRWVHKIFKQVFEMDNGLIQFDADLKVSAKADSKRFKEKLADARHNLNQTVTRALAVVHTMRSVMHQVLPAVSFLLLLFLIALHVKKYRDSVRYKNKFISPKFVAFDAREKAEGRPHVLPLTPQEERKYICIPALHFTKSEGRAMVKYGIPVFSHFMLWVLFLGIDALMYCFVKIITTHLAELEPIKVPLIMKYTQTYDFSYNMTLFEKECLPQPKLPFYSSIAPLAFILLILLIMAAMASKLMQLRLLICEQFFSESSEARVKYLHAKILRKRHKTKRIDDDIYKMILHFWCPLIFGPKPNGSHKDFVLN
;
A
#
# COMPACT_ATOMS: atom_id res chain seq x y z
N MET A 1 20.64 36.55 6.16
CA MET A 1 21.81 35.63 6.09
C MET A 1 21.64 34.69 4.92
N PRO A 2 22.52 34.72 3.89
CA PRO A 2 22.43 33.78 2.78
C PRO A 2 22.70 32.38 3.35
N ARG A 3 21.76 31.46 3.12
CA ARG A 3 21.87 30.08 3.57
C ARG A 3 22.99 29.44 2.75
N LEU A 4 24.22 29.50 3.26
CA LEU A 4 25.31 28.72 2.71
C LEU A 4 24.82 27.29 2.57
N CYS A 5 24.87 26.76 1.35
CA CYS A 5 24.82 25.33 1.13
C CYS A 5 26.05 24.76 1.83
N LEU A 6 25.91 24.50 3.13
CA LEU A 6 26.96 24.05 4.04
C LEU A 6 27.47 22.70 3.49
N GLY A 7 28.49 22.80 2.66
CA GLY A 7 29.10 21.70 1.94
C GLY A 7 30.11 20.93 2.78
N LYS A 8 29.92 20.83 4.10
CA LYS A 8 30.85 20.07 4.94
C LYS A 8 30.14 18.95 5.68
N VAL A 9 30.59 17.75 5.28
CA VAL A 9 30.57 16.48 6.01
C VAL A 9 29.19 15.81 6.06
N TRP A 10 28.99 14.76 5.25
CA TRP A 10 28.21 13.55 5.62
C TRP A 10 28.25 12.44 4.54
N LEU A 11 29.09 12.57 3.49
CA LEU A 11 29.41 11.47 2.56
C LEU A 11 30.91 11.24 2.34
N SER A 12 31.76 11.88 3.15
CA SER A 12 33.22 11.76 3.08
C SER A 12 33.79 10.85 4.17
N THR A 13 33.03 9.82 4.57
CA THR A 13 33.65 8.71 5.31
C THR A 13 34.47 7.91 4.31
N GLU A 14 35.76 7.73 4.59
CA GLU A 14 36.69 6.86 3.84
C GLU A 14 36.02 5.54 3.40
N ILE A 15 35.25 4.93 4.31
CA ILE A 15 34.46 3.70 4.09
C ILE A 15 33.52 3.79 2.89
N TYR A 16 32.76 4.90 2.76
CA TYR A 16 31.81 5.09 1.68
C TYR A 16 32.53 5.29 0.33
N VAL A 17 33.63 6.04 0.32
CA VAL A 17 34.44 6.25 -0.90
C VAL A 17 35.06 4.93 -1.37
N ILE A 18 35.57 4.11 -0.45
CA ILE A 18 36.11 2.78 -0.74
C ILE A 18 35.01 1.87 -1.33
N TYR A 19 33.81 1.88 -0.73
CA TYR A 19 32.68 1.09 -1.23
C TYR A 19 32.26 1.48 -2.66
N VAL A 20 32.29 2.77 -3.00
CA VAL A 20 31.87 3.23 -4.34
C VAL A 20 32.96 3.04 -5.38
N THR A 21 34.22 3.30 -5.05
CA THR A 21 35.35 3.19 -5.98
C THR A 21 35.71 1.74 -6.28
N GLY A 22 35.64 0.87 -5.27
CA GLY A 22 35.96 -0.55 -5.41
C GLY A 22 37.42 -0.85 -5.72
N ARG A 23 38.32 0.09 -5.44
CA ARG A 23 39.76 -0.10 -5.65
C ARG A 23 40.35 -0.85 -4.46
N MET A 24 40.99 -1.99 -4.73
CA MET A 24 41.63 -2.85 -3.73
C MET A 24 43.15 -2.64 -3.71
N ASP A 25 43.58 -1.38 -3.65
CA ASP A 25 45.00 -1.02 -3.73
C ASP A 25 45.77 -1.40 -2.45
N ASP A 26 45.07 -1.65 -1.34
CA ASP A 26 45.62 -1.95 -0.01
C ASP A 26 44.73 -3.01 0.69
N LEU A 27 45.35 -3.92 1.46
CA LEU A 27 44.68 -4.94 2.27
C LEU A 27 43.60 -4.35 3.18
N ARG A 28 43.88 -3.19 3.80
CA ARG A 28 42.91 -2.50 4.65
C ARG A 28 41.67 -2.06 3.86
N ARG A 29 41.87 -1.52 2.65
CA ARG A 29 40.77 -1.09 1.76
C ARG A 29 39.98 -2.29 1.25
N GLY A 30 40.67 -3.38 0.93
CA GLY A 30 40.06 -4.66 0.56
C GLY A 30 39.16 -5.21 1.68
N ALA A 31 39.65 -5.24 2.91
CA ALA A 31 38.88 -5.68 4.07
C ALA A 31 37.62 -4.81 4.29
N ILE A 32 37.74 -3.49 4.22
CA ILE A 32 36.61 -2.56 4.35
C ILE A 32 35.55 -2.83 3.26
N LEU A 33 35.97 -3.06 2.01
CA LEU A 33 35.07 -3.37 0.91
C LEU A 33 34.32 -4.69 1.14
N VAL A 34 35.01 -5.74 1.58
CA VAL A 34 34.38 -7.04 1.87
C VAL A 34 33.38 -6.93 3.02
N VAL A 35 33.75 -6.23 4.11
CA VAL A 35 32.85 -6.03 5.26
C VAL A 35 31.59 -5.28 4.84
N THR A 36 31.74 -4.18 4.08
CA THR A 36 30.59 -3.38 3.64
C THR A 36 29.71 -4.11 2.62
N CYS A 37 30.28 -4.91 1.71
CA CYS A 37 29.51 -5.81 0.84
C CYS A 37 28.76 -6.88 1.64
N SER A 38 29.41 -7.45 2.66
CA SER A 38 28.83 -8.48 3.53
C SER A 38 27.68 -7.94 4.37
N LEU A 39 27.77 -6.70 4.85
CA LEU A 39 26.66 -6.04 5.55
C LEU A 39 25.44 -5.84 4.62
N LEU A 40 25.67 -5.43 3.36
CA LEU A 40 24.58 -5.25 2.40
C LEU A 40 23.97 -6.60 1.99
N SER A 41 24.79 -7.63 1.77
CA SER A 41 24.30 -8.97 1.44
C SER A 41 23.50 -9.58 2.59
N LEU A 42 23.96 -9.41 3.84
CA LEU A 42 23.27 -9.89 5.04
C LEU A 42 21.93 -9.16 5.26
N LEU A 43 21.86 -7.87 4.95
CA LEU A 43 20.60 -7.14 4.97
C LEU A 43 19.60 -7.68 3.93
N LEU A 44 20.03 -7.94 2.69
CA LEU A 44 19.15 -8.51 1.67
C LEU A 44 18.78 -9.97 1.95
N GLY A 45 19.73 -10.76 2.47
CA GLY A 45 19.52 -12.15 2.87
C GLY A 45 18.57 -12.28 4.06
N SER A 46 18.68 -11.41 5.07
CA SER A 46 17.75 -11.41 6.21
C SER A 46 16.34 -11.03 5.80
N LEU A 47 16.16 -10.06 4.89
CA LEU A 47 14.86 -9.74 4.31
C LEU A 47 14.25 -10.93 3.55
N LEU A 48 15.07 -11.66 2.79
CA LEU A 48 14.62 -12.87 2.10
C LEU A 48 14.24 -13.99 3.10
N LEU A 49 15.04 -14.18 4.15
CA LEU A 49 14.77 -15.17 5.20
C LEU A 49 13.44 -14.87 5.91
N LEU A 50 13.22 -13.62 6.32
CA LEU A 50 11.97 -13.19 6.95
C LEU A 50 10.76 -13.42 6.02
N TYR A 51 10.92 -13.15 4.73
CA TYR A 51 9.88 -13.44 3.75
C TYR A 51 9.59 -14.94 3.64
N LEU A 52 10.61 -15.79 3.54
CA LEU A 52 10.44 -17.25 3.42
C LEU A 52 9.81 -17.86 4.68
N LEU A 53 10.20 -17.40 5.87
CA LEU A 53 9.65 -17.89 7.14
C LEU A 53 8.20 -17.41 7.36
N PHE A 54 7.99 -16.08 7.35
CA PHE A 54 6.71 -15.52 7.79
C PHE A 54 5.66 -15.42 6.69
N MET A 55 6.06 -15.14 5.45
CA MET A 55 5.12 -14.95 4.35
C MET A 55 4.86 -16.25 3.59
N ARG A 56 5.87 -17.11 3.46
CA ARG A 56 5.75 -18.39 2.73
C ARG A 56 5.50 -19.58 3.64
N GLY A 57 5.93 -19.53 4.90
CA GLY A 57 5.76 -20.63 5.86
C GLY A 57 6.66 -21.82 5.54
N TYR A 58 7.84 -21.59 4.95
CA TYR A 58 8.82 -22.65 4.74
C TYR A 58 9.44 -23.09 6.06
N GLU A 59 9.84 -24.35 6.14
CA GLU A 59 10.60 -24.85 7.28
C GLU A 59 11.88 -24.05 7.47
N ALA A 60 12.26 -23.84 8.74
CA ALA A 60 13.37 -22.98 9.10
C ALA A 60 14.68 -23.41 8.44
N VAL A 61 14.93 -24.72 8.34
CA VAL A 61 16.14 -25.26 7.69
C VAL A 61 16.18 -24.88 6.21
N VAL A 62 15.10 -25.14 5.47
CA VAL A 62 15.01 -24.83 4.03
C VAL A 62 15.15 -23.33 3.78
N ALA A 63 14.47 -22.51 4.59
CA ALA A 63 14.54 -21.06 4.47
C ALA A 63 15.96 -20.52 4.74
N CYS A 64 16.63 -21.02 5.78
CA CYS A 64 18.01 -20.67 6.11
C CYS A 64 18.99 -21.08 5.01
N CYS A 65 18.86 -22.28 4.45
CA CYS A 65 19.70 -22.72 3.32
C CYS A 65 19.54 -21.81 2.11
N MET A 66 18.29 -21.53 1.69
CA MET A 66 18.01 -20.68 0.53
C MET A 66 18.51 -19.24 0.74
N ALA A 67 18.26 -18.65 1.91
CA ALA A 67 18.73 -17.31 2.25
C ALA A 67 20.26 -17.24 2.38
N GLY A 68 20.88 -18.28 2.92
CA GLY A 68 22.34 -18.43 3.03
C GLY A 68 23.01 -18.47 1.66
N CYS A 69 22.54 -19.34 0.76
CA CYS A 69 23.03 -19.42 -0.62
C CYS A 69 22.84 -18.10 -1.37
N PHE A 70 21.69 -17.44 -1.22
CA PHE A 70 21.47 -16.12 -1.80
C PHE A 70 22.44 -15.07 -1.25
N CYS A 71 22.68 -15.08 0.06
CA CYS A 71 23.60 -14.15 0.73
C CYS A 71 25.04 -14.33 0.25
N THR A 72 25.53 -15.56 0.11
CA THR A 72 26.90 -15.82 -0.36
C THR A 72 27.07 -15.41 -1.83
N LEU A 73 26.13 -15.79 -2.70
CA LEU A 73 26.16 -15.44 -4.13
C LEU A 73 26.12 -13.92 -4.34
N ILE A 74 25.22 -13.22 -3.63
CA ILE A 74 25.11 -11.77 -3.79
C ILE A 74 26.30 -11.03 -3.18
N ASN A 75 26.90 -11.55 -2.11
CA ASN A 75 28.13 -10.99 -1.53
C ASN A 75 29.28 -11.04 -2.53
N VAL A 76 29.50 -12.21 -3.16
CA VAL A 76 30.51 -12.37 -4.21
C VAL A 76 30.22 -11.41 -5.37
N ALA A 77 28.96 -11.32 -5.83
CA ALA A 77 28.58 -10.41 -6.91
C ALA A 77 28.83 -8.93 -6.57
N PHE A 78 28.60 -8.51 -5.31
CA PHE A 78 28.91 -7.15 -4.85
C PHE A 78 30.42 -6.88 -4.83
N CYS A 79 31.22 -7.81 -4.32
CA CYS A 79 32.69 -7.66 -4.32
C CYS A 79 33.23 -7.50 -5.75
N LEU A 80 32.76 -8.32 -6.69
CA LEU A 80 33.26 -8.34 -8.06
C LEU A 80 32.77 -7.16 -8.92
N SER A 81 31.54 -6.70 -8.74
CA SER A 81 30.93 -5.74 -9.67
C SER A 81 30.48 -4.44 -9.02
N ARG A 82 31.13 -3.34 -9.44
CA ARG A 82 30.72 -1.97 -9.07
C ARG A 82 29.29 -1.65 -9.50
N ARG A 83 28.84 -2.17 -10.64
CA ARG A 83 27.46 -1.95 -11.12
C ARG A 83 26.45 -2.67 -10.26
N VAL A 84 26.74 -3.91 -9.84
CA VAL A 84 25.85 -4.69 -8.97
C VAL A 84 25.76 -4.05 -7.58
N ARG A 85 26.88 -3.54 -7.02
CA ARG A 85 26.87 -2.74 -5.77
C ARG A 85 25.94 -1.53 -5.86
N CYS A 86 26.00 -0.77 -6.95
CA CYS A 86 25.12 0.37 -7.18
C CYS A 86 23.66 -0.05 -7.20
N MET A 87 23.33 -1.08 -7.99
CA MET A 87 21.97 -1.60 -8.08
C MET A 87 21.46 -2.12 -6.74
N GLY A 88 22.31 -2.78 -5.94
CA GLY A 88 21.99 -3.26 -4.59
C GLY A 88 21.60 -2.14 -3.63
N ILE A 89 22.41 -1.07 -3.51
CA ILE A 89 22.03 0.07 -2.65
C ILE A 89 20.75 0.73 -3.17
N LEU A 90 20.64 0.93 -4.49
CA LEU A 90 19.46 1.53 -5.09
C LEU A 90 18.21 0.69 -4.87
N PHE A 91 18.34 -0.64 -4.79
CA PHE A 91 17.27 -1.56 -4.44
C PHE A 91 16.81 -1.33 -3.01
N VAL A 92 17.72 -1.36 -2.03
CA VAL A 92 17.40 -1.10 -0.62
C VAL A 92 16.70 0.25 -0.44
N ILE A 93 17.21 1.31 -1.07
CA ILE A 93 16.56 2.63 -1.03
C ILE A 93 15.18 2.61 -1.67
N SER A 94 15.02 1.89 -2.79
CA SER A 94 13.75 1.83 -3.50
C SER A 94 12.69 1.00 -2.76
N CYS A 95 13.08 0.10 -1.87
CA CYS A 95 12.18 -0.61 -0.95
C CYS A 95 11.47 0.33 0.04
N PHE A 96 11.97 1.55 0.27
CA PHE A 96 11.34 2.56 1.14
C PHE A 96 10.73 3.73 0.35
N MET A 97 10.60 3.58 -0.97
CA MET A 97 10.13 4.64 -1.88
C MET A 97 8.67 4.41 -2.34
N LYS A 98 8.17 5.31 -3.20
CA LYS A 98 6.80 5.28 -3.72
C LYS A 98 6.37 3.94 -4.33
N GLN A 99 7.31 3.16 -4.86
CA GLN A 99 7.05 1.84 -5.44
C GLN A 99 6.53 0.84 -4.40
N SER A 100 7.25 0.67 -3.29
CA SER A 100 6.89 -0.29 -2.23
C SER A 100 5.64 0.13 -1.47
N ARG A 101 5.36 1.43 -1.37
CA ARG A 101 4.11 1.93 -0.81
C ARG A 101 2.88 1.32 -1.46
N LYS A 102 2.84 1.27 -2.80
CA LYS A 102 1.69 0.68 -3.49
C LYS A 102 1.49 -0.78 -3.09
N LEU A 103 2.59 -1.53 -2.97
CA LEU A 103 2.56 -2.91 -2.53
C LEU A 103 2.01 -3.06 -1.10
N LEU A 104 2.51 -2.25 -0.16
CA LEU A 104 2.08 -2.26 1.23
C LEU A 104 0.61 -1.85 1.39
N LEU A 105 0.16 -0.86 0.63
CA LEU A 105 -1.25 -0.45 0.58
C LEU A 105 -2.15 -1.57 0.06
N MET A 106 -1.75 -2.24 -1.03
CA MET A 106 -2.48 -3.41 -1.56
C MET A 106 -2.47 -4.57 -0.58
N THR A 107 -1.35 -4.81 0.10
CA THR A 107 -1.22 -5.87 1.12
C THR A 107 -2.19 -5.60 2.28
N GLY A 108 -2.28 -4.35 2.75
CA GLY A 108 -3.22 -3.96 3.80
C GLY A 108 -4.69 -4.11 3.35
N ILE A 109 -5.05 -3.66 2.14
CA ILE A 109 -6.40 -3.88 1.59
C ILE A 109 -6.71 -5.38 1.55
N SER A 110 -5.84 -6.18 0.96
CA SER A 110 -6.09 -7.61 0.83
C SER A 110 -6.14 -8.33 2.17
N PHE A 111 -5.32 -7.93 3.15
CA PHE A 111 -5.42 -8.46 4.51
C PHE A 111 -6.80 -8.20 5.12
N VAL A 112 -7.30 -6.96 5.01
CA VAL A 112 -8.61 -6.56 5.51
C VAL A 112 -9.74 -7.29 4.79
N VAL A 113 -9.70 -7.37 3.46
CA VAL A 113 -10.72 -8.06 2.66
C VAL A 113 -10.76 -9.55 2.97
N LEU A 114 -9.60 -10.22 3.04
CA LEU A 114 -9.53 -11.64 3.39
C LEU A 114 -10.06 -11.88 4.81
N ARG A 115 -9.82 -10.94 5.73
CA ARG A 115 -10.34 -11.01 7.09
C ARG A 115 -11.86 -10.91 7.12
N ILE A 116 -12.44 -9.95 6.40
CA ILE A 116 -13.89 -9.78 6.30
C ILE A 116 -14.54 -11.03 5.75
N ILE A 117 -13.99 -11.58 4.66
CA ILE A 117 -14.53 -12.80 4.05
C ILE A 117 -14.49 -13.92 5.07
N HIS A 118 -13.37 -14.11 5.78
CA HIS A 118 -13.26 -15.17 6.78
C HIS A 118 -14.25 -14.99 7.95
N ASN A 119 -14.32 -13.78 8.51
CA ASN A 119 -15.21 -13.45 9.63
C ASN A 119 -16.69 -13.57 9.26
N THR A 120 -17.08 -13.02 8.11
CA THR A 120 -18.44 -13.11 7.56
C THR A 120 -18.82 -14.57 7.30
N MET A 121 -17.91 -15.34 6.69
CA MET A 121 -18.16 -16.76 6.43
C MET A 121 -18.31 -17.56 7.73
N GLU A 122 -17.50 -17.30 8.76
CA GLU A 122 -17.59 -18.01 10.04
C GLU A 122 -18.91 -17.68 10.76
N ASN A 123 -19.28 -16.40 10.82
CA ASN A 123 -20.51 -15.92 11.45
C ASN A 123 -21.78 -16.42 10.72
N LEU A 124 -21.83 -16.32 9.39
CA LEU A 124 -22.97 -16.81 8.59
C LEU A 124 -23.08 -18.33 8.60
N THR A 125 -21.95 -19.05 8.53
CA THR A 125 -21.96 -20.52 8.62
C THR A 125 -22.39 -20.98 10.01
N GLY A 126 -21.98 -20.27 11.06
CA GLY A 126 -22.45 -20.49 12.43
C GLY A 126 -23.97 -20.36 12.53
N LEU A 127 -24.55 -19.29 11.97
CA LEU A 127 -25.99 -19.08 11.92
C LEU A 127 -26.71 -20.19 11.12
N ALA A 128 -26.20 -20.57 9.95
CA ALA A 128 -26.80 -21.62 9.13
C ALA A 128 -26.75 -23.00 9.83
N ARG A 129 -25.65 -23.32 10.52
CA ARG A 129 -25.52 -24.55 11.33
C ARG A 129 -26.46 -24.53 12.52
N SER A 130 -26.63 -23.38 13.16
CA SER A 130 -27.58 -23.15 14.25
C SER A 130 -29.03 -23.41 13.80
N MET A 131 -29.43 -22.87 12.65
CA MET A 131 -30.75 -23.13 12.07
C MET A 131 -30.95 -24.62 11.71
N LEU A 132 -29.95 -25.26 11.09
CA LEU A 132 -30.01 -26.69 10.77
C LEU A 132 -30.05 -27.57 12.03
N CYS A 133 -29.37 -27.16 13.10
CA CYS A 133 -29.42 -27.80 14.42
C CYS A 133 -30.84 -27.72 14.98
N ASN A 134 -31.44 -26.52 15.00
CA ASN A 134 -32.79 -26.33 15.53
C ASN A 134 -33.83 -27.13 14.74
N LEU A 135 -33.77 -27.12 13.40
CA LEU A 135 -34.66 -27.91 12.55
C LEU A 135 -34.52 -29.42 12.80
N LYS A 136 -33.30 -29.91 13.07
CA LYS A 136 -33.06 -31.32 13.43
C LYS A 136 -33.61 -31.66 14.82
N ALA A 137 -33.44 -30.77 15.80
CA ALA A 137 -33.97 -30.95 17.16
C ALA A 137 -35.50 -30.91 17.19
N LYS A 138 -36.12 -29.98 16.44
CA LYS A 138 -37.59 -29.87 16.34
C LYS A 138 -38.24 -30.99 15.52
N ARG A 139 -37.50 -31.61 14.59
CA ARG A 139 -37.93 -32.85 13.92
C ARG A 139 -38.19 -33.99 14.91
N LEU A 140 -37.36 -34.11 15.94
CA LEU A 140 -37.46 -35.19 16.93
C LEU A 140 -38.65 -35.02 17.88
N SER A 141 -39.30 -33.86 17.88
CA SER A 141 -40.28 -33.49 18.90
C SER A 141 -41.70 -33.21 18.37
N VAL A 142 -41.99 -33.36 17.06
CA VAL A 142 -43.30 -32.97 16.50
C VAL A 142 -43.90 -33.96 15.48
N SER A 143 -45.12 -34.43 15.74
CA SER A 143 -46.19 -34.72 14.77
C SER A 143 -46.80 -33.41 14.24
N LEU A 144 -46.93 -33.26 12.92
CA LEU A 144 -47.12 -32.06 12.08
C LEU A 144 -48.11 -30.92 12.45
N ALA A 145 -48.71 -30.85 13.64
CA ALA A 145 -49.67 -29.80 14.03
C ALA A 145 -49.11 -28.37 14.29
N PRO A 146 -47.91 -28.16 14.88
CA PRO A 146 -47.43 -26.82 15.23
C PRO A 146 -46.69 -26.06 14.11
N LEU A 147 -46.66 -26.57 12.87
CA LEU A 147 -46.01 -25.90 11.72
C LEU A 147 -46.64 -24.54 11.36
N ASP A 148 -47.91 -24.30 11.72
CA ASP A 148 -48.59 -23.01 11.47
C ASP A 148 -47.93 -21.83 12.20
N ASN A 149 -47.47 -22.05 13.44
CA ASN A 149 -46.77 -21.02 14.20
C ASN A 149 -45.34 -20.79 13.66
N TYR A 150 -44.71 -21.81 13.08
CA TYR A 150 -43.42 -21.67 12.40
C TYR A 150 -43.56 -20.84 11.10
N ILE A 151 -44.64 -21.03 10.35
CA ILE A 151 -44.99 -20.22 9.18
C ILE A 151 -45.25 -18.76 9.58
N LYS A 152 -45.93 -18.52 10.71
CA LYS A 152 -46.13 -17.17 11.27
C LYS A 152 -44.80 -16.50 11.66
N MET A 153 -43.88 -17.24 12.27
CA MET A 153 -42.55 -16.72 12.61
C MET A 153 -41.73 -16.36 11.36
N LEU A 154 -41.70 -17.22 10.33
CA LEU A 154 -41.04 -16.91 9.06
C LEU A 154 -41.65 -15.69 8.37
N ARG A 155 -42.98 -15.52 8.45
CA ARG A 155 -43.68 -14.33 7.94
C ARG A 155 -43.34 -13.06 8.72
N TRP A 156 -43.11 -13.18 10.04
CA TRP A 156 -42.64 -12.07 10.88
C TRP A 156 -41.18 -11.69 10.58
N VAL A 157 -40.28 -12.68 10.41
CA VAL A 157 -38.88 -12.43 10.02
C VAL A 157 -38.83 -11.75 8.66
N HIS A 158 -39.63 -12.20 7.68
CA HIS A 158 -39.75 -11.55 6.38
C HIS A 158 -40.21 -10.08 6.50
N LYS A 159 -41.15 -9.77 7.41
CA LYS A 159 -41.57 -8.39 7.69
C LYS A 159 -40.44 -7.53 8.26
N ILE A 160 -39.63 -8.06 9.18
CA ILE A 160 -38.45 -7.34 9.69
C ILE A 160 -37.43 -7.10 8.58
N PHE A 161 -37.16 -8.11 7.73
CA PHE A 161 -36.29 -7.92 6.57
C PHE A 161 -36.84 -6.84 5.63
N LYS A 162 -38.13 -6.83 5.33
CA LYS A 162 -38.74 -5.77 4.51
C LYS A 162 -38.58 -4.39 5.18
N GLN A 163 -38.81 -4.30 6.47
CA GLN A 163 -38.76 -3.04 7.23
C GLN A 163 -37.33 -2.50 7.41
N VAL A 164 -36.31 -3.36 7.43
CA VAL A 164 -34.89 -2.98 7.53
C VAL A 164 -34.31 -2.58 6.17
N PHE A 165 -34.80 -3.15 5.07
CA PHE A 165 -34.29 -2.91 3.72
C PHE A 165 -35.09 -1.89 2.88
N GLU A 166 -36.27 -1.45 3.33
CA GLU A 166 -37.04 -0.34 2.74
C GLU A 166 -36.87 0.96 3.55
N MET A 167 -35.64 1.44 3.73
CA MET A 167 -35.38 2.84 4.07
C MET A 167 -34.60 3.54 2.94
N ASP A 168 -35.33 4.44 2.31
CA ASP A 168 -34.99 5.43 1.29
C ASP A 168 -34.45 4.99 -0.08
N ASN A 169 -35.23 5.43 -1.08
CA ASN A 169 -35.01 5.45 -2.52
C ASN A 169 -35.12 4.09 -3.22
N GLY A 170 -36.35 3.85 -3.68
CA GLY A 170 -36.78 2.66 -4.39
C GLY A 170 -35.93 2.35 -5.61
N LEU A 171 -35.36 1.16 -5.63
CA LEU A 171 -34.93 0.50 -6.86
C LEU A 171 -34.91 -1.04 -6.78
N ILE A 172 -35.46 -1.68 -5.74
CA ILE A 172 -35.60 -3.14 -5.72
C ILE A 172 -36.92 -3.55 -5.05
N GLN A 173 -37.95 -3.78 -5.86
CA GLN A 173 -39.17 -4.47 -5.42
C GLN A 173 -38.86 -5.96 -5.26
N PHE A 174 -38.79 -6.43 -4.01
CA PHE A 174 -38.79 -7.85 -3.72
C PHE A 174 -40.24 -8.33 -3.56
N ASP A 175 -40.80 -8.86 -4.63
CA ASP A 175 -42.08 -9.58 -4.60
C ASP A 175 -41.79 -11.08 -4.44
N ALA A 176 -41.98 -11.59 -3.22
CA ALA A 176 -41.84 -13.00 -2.93
C ALA A 176 -43.08 -13.46 -2.16
N ASP A 177 -44.13 -13.80 -2.92
CA ASP A 177 -45.38 -14.35 -2.39
C ASP A 177 -45.15 -15.79 -1.90
N LEU A 178 -44.93 -15.95 -0.58
CA LEU A 178 -44.57 -17.23 0.03
C LEU A 178 -45.83 -18.03 0.43
N LYS A 179 -46.39 -18.81 -0.52
CA LYS A 179 -47.40 -19.85 -0.25
C LYS A 179 -46.74 -21.13 0.28
N VAL A 180 -46.86 -21.40 1.58
CA VAL A 180 -46.37 -22.64 2.21
C VAL A 180 -47.53 -23.46 2.74
N SER A 181 -47.70 -24.67 2.22
CA SER A 181 -48.59 -25.71 2.77
C SER A 181 -47.74 -26.76 3.51
N ALA A 182 -48.11 -27.05 4.76
CA ALA A 182 -47.36 -27.91 5.66
C ALA A 182 -47.83 -29.37 5.56
N LYS A 183 -47.31 -30.10 4.57
CA LYS A 183 -47.33 -31.58 4.56
C LYS A 183 -45.89 -32.07 4.37
N ALA A 184 -45.14 -32.18 5.47
CA ALA A 184 -43.75 -32.63 5.47
C ALA A 184 -43.66 -34.13 5.80
N ASP A 185 -43.45 -34.95 4.78
CA ASP A 185 -43.07 -36.36 4.95
C ASP A 185 -41.71 -36.46 5.66
N SER A 186 -41.62 -37.23 6.75
CA SER A 186 -40.43 -37.34 7.62
C SER A 186 -39.19 -37.85 6.87
N LYS A 187 -39.37 -38.70 5.84
CA LYS A 187 -38.25 -39.16 4.98
C LYS A 187 -37.77 -38.02 4.07
N ARG A 188 -38.69 -37.37 3.35
CA ARG A 188 -38.40 -36.25 2.45
C ARG A 188 -37.77 -35.06 3.18
N PHE A 189 -38.20 -34.78 4.40
CA PHE A 189 -37.61 -33.73 5.24
C PHE A 189 -36.18 -34.07 5.66
N LYS A 190 -35.89 -35.33 6.01
CA LYS A 190 -34.52 -35.79 6.32
C LYS A 190 -33.58 -35.61 5.14
N GLU A 191 -34.02 -36.00 3.95
CA GLU A 191 -33.26 -35.87 2.71
C GLU A 191 -32.98 -34.40 2.39
N LYS A 192 -34.00 -33.53 2.47
CA LYS A 192 -33.82 -32.08 2.27
C LYS A 192 -32.87 -31.44 3.27
N LEU A 193 -32.88 -31.88 4.53
CA LEU A 193 -31.98 -31.35 5.55
C LEU A 193 -30.54 -31.86 5.37
N ALA A 194 -30.37 -33.09 4.89
CA ALA A 194 -29.07 -33.63 4.50
C ALA A 194 -28.50 -32.91 3.27
N ASP A 195 -29.34 -32.67 2.26
CA ASP A 195 -29.01 -31.92 1.05
C ASP A 195 -28.63 -30.46 1.38
N ALA A 196 -29.41 -29.77 2.21
CA ALA A 196 -29.08 -28.42 2.68
C ALA A 196 -27.74 -28.35 3.42
N ARG A 197 -27.45 -29.32 4.29
CA ARG A 197 -26.16 -29.42 4.98
C ARG A 197 -25.00 -29.68 3.99
N HIS A 198 -25.22 -30.54 3.00
CA HIS A 198 -24.23 -30.83 1.97
C HIS A 198 -23.93 -29.58 1.12
N ASN A 199 -24.97 -28.89 0.64
CA ASN A 199 -24.84 -27.67 -0.15
C ASN A 199 -24.18 -26.52 0.63
N LEU A 200 -24.47 -26.39 1.92
CA LEU A 200 -23.79 -25.45 2.81
C LEU A 200 -22.28 -25.76 2.88
N ASN A 201 -21.92 -27.01 3.18
CA ASN A 201 -20.51 -27.41 3.25
C ASN A 201 -19.80 -27.18 1.92
N GLN A 202 -20.44 -27.51 0.79
CA GLN A 202 -19.88 -27.28 -0.54
C GLN A 202 -19.63 -25.79 -0.82
N THR A 203 -20.57 -24.92 -0.44
CA THR A 203 -20.43 -23.47 -0.60
C THR A 203 -19.28 -22.92 0.25
N VAL A 204 -19.15 -23.39 1.50
CA VAL A 204 -18.03 -23.02 2.38
C VAL A 204 -16.69 -23.46 1.79
N THR A 205 -16.60 -24.69 1.27
CA THR A 205 -15.36 -25.19 0.64
C THR A 205 -14.99 -24.37 -0.59
N ARG A 206 -15.97 -24.00 -1.44
CA ARG A 206 -15.72 -23.13 -2.61
C ARG A 206 -15.23 -21.74 -2.19
N ALA A 207 -15.83 -21.14 -1.16
CA ALA A 207 -15.41 -19.84 -0.66
C ALA A 207 -14.00 -19.89 -0.06
N LEU A 208 -13.67 -20.94 0.72
CA LEU A 208 -12.32 -21.15 1.25
C LEU A 208 -11.29 -21.33 0.12
N ALA A 209 -11.64 -22.04 -0.95
CA ALA A 209 -10.75 -22.17 -2.12
C ALA A 209 -10.42 -20.81 -2.77
N VAL A 210 -11.40 -19.91 -2.87
CA VAL A 210 -11.17 -18.54 -3.35
C VAL A 210 -10.24 -17.78 -2.40
N VAL A 211 -10.46 -17.86 -1.09
CA VAL A 211 -9.59 -17.24 -0.07
C VAL A 211 -8.16 -17.77 -0.15
N HIS A 212 -7.97 -19.08 -0.29
CA HIS A 212 -6.66 -19.71 -0.46
C HIS A 212 -5.97 -19.25 -1.75
N THR A 213 -6.71 -19.14 -2.85
CA THR A 213 -6.19 -18.64 -4.12
C THR A 213 -5.72 -17.20 -4.00
N MET A 214 -6.54 -16.33 -3.40
CA MET A 214 -6.21 -14.92 -3.17
C MET A 214 -4.99 -14.76 -2.25
N ARG A 215 -4.89 -15.57 -1.18
CA ARG A 215 -3.72 -15.61 -0.32
C ARG A 215 -2.47 -16.05 -1.10
N SER A 216 -2.59 -17.08 -1.95
CA SER A 216 -1.46 -17.54 -2.79
C SER A 216 -0.97 -16.42 -3.72
N VAL A 217 -1.87 -15.74 -4.43
CA VAL A 217 -1.51 -14.61 -5.30
C VAL A 217 -0.82 -13.49 -4.52
N MET A 218 -1.35 -13.15 -3.34
CA MET A 218 -0.81 -12.10 -2.46
C MET A 218 0.59 -12.42 -1.93
N HIS A 219 0.82 -13.65 -1.50
CA HIS A 219 2.08 -14.03 -0.85
C HIS A 219 3.14 -14.54 -1.84
N GLN A 220 2.76 -15.02 -3.03
CA GLN A 220 3.67 -15.63 -4.00
C GLN A 220 3.90 -14.76 -5.24
N VAL A 221 2.83 -14.46 -5.98
CA VAL A 221 2.94 -13.83 -7.31
C VAL A 221 3.26 -12.34 -7.17
N LEU A 222 2.56 -11.65 -6.27
CA LEU A 222 2.66 -10.21 -6.11
C LEU A 222 4.05 -9.73 -5.63
N PRO A 223 4.73 -10.39 -4.66
CA PRO A 223 6.11 -10.05 -4.28
C PRO A 223 7.11 -10.30 -5.41
N ALA A 224 6.97 -11.41 -6.15
CA ALA A 224 7.86 -11.73 -7.27
C ALA A 224 7.73 -10.71 -8.41
N VAL A 225 6.51 -10.38 -8.83
CA VAL A 225 6.25 -9.35 -9.85
C VAL A 225 6.73 -7.98 -9.37
N SER A 226 6.49 -7.65 -8.10
CA SER A 226 6.97 -6.40 -7.50
C SER A 226 8.49 -6.29 -7.50
N PHE A 227 9.20 -7.39 -7.15
CA PHE A 227 10.64 -7.47 -7.19
C PHE A 227 11.19 -7.22 -8.60
N LEU A 228 10.65 -7.90 -9.61
CA LEU A 228 11.05 -7.72 -11.00
C LEU A 228 10.79 -6.29 -11.50
N LEU A 229 9.60 -5.76 -11.20
CA LEU A 229 9.24 -4.37 -11.55
C LEU A 229 10.17 -3.36 -10.86
N LEU A 230 10.53 -3.59 -9.60
CA LEU A 230 11.44 -2.72 -8.86
C LEU A 230 12.83 -2.70 -9.50
N LEU A 231 13.39 -3.87 -9.83
CA LEU A 231 14.66 -3.99 -10.55
C LEU A 231 14.62 -3.29 -11.91
N PHE A 232 13.53 -3.48 -12.67
CA PHE A 232 13.34 -2.82 -13.95
C PHE A 232 13.30 -1.29 -13.82
N LEU A 233 12.56 -0.76 -12.84
CA LEU A 233 12.50 0.68 -12.58
C LEU A 233 13.84 1.26 -12.11
N ILE A 234 14.64 0.49 -11.37
CA ILE A 234 16.00 0.88 -10.99
C ILE A 234 16.90 0.92 -12.23
N ALA A 235 16.87 -0.11 -13.07
CA ALA A 235 17.64 -0.17 -14.31
C ALA A 235 17.30 0.99 -15.24
N LEU A 236 16.01 1.28 -15.45
CA LEU A 236 15.56 2.44 -16.23
C LEU A 236 16.01 3.76 -15.63
N HIS A 237 16.01 3.89 -14.30
CA HIS A 237 16.48 5.10 -13.65
C HIS A 237 17.98 5.31 -13.84
N VAL A 238 18.78 4.25 -13.66
CA VAL A 238 20.23 4.29 -13.88
C VAL A 238 20.53 4.63 -15.33
N LYS A 239 19.86 3.99 -16.29
CA LYS A 239 19.97 4.30 -17.73
C LYS A 239 19.65 5.77 -18.01
N LYS A 240 18.50 6.26 -17.56
CA LYS A 240 18.11 7.68 -17.72
C LYS A 240 19.06 8.65 -17.02
N TYR A 241 19.65 8.27 -15.89
CA TYR A 241 20.61 9.11 -15.18
C TYR A 241 21.91 9.27 -15.99
N ARG A 242 22.41 8.17 -16.56
CA ARG A 242 23.64 8.13 -17.36
C ARG A 242 23.48 8.83 -18.72
N ASP A 243 22.39 8.55 -19.42
CA ASP A 243 22.23 8.95 -20.82
C ASP A 243 21.67 10.38 -20.98
N SER A 244 21.00 10.92 -19.95
CA SER A 244 20.32 12.22 -20.05
C SER A 244 20.82 13.25 -19.03
N VAL A 245 21.47 14.30 -19.55
CA VAL A 245 21.88 15.47 -18.76
C VAL A 245 20.69 16.30 -18.23
N ARG A 246 19.50 16.12 -18.81
CA ARG A 246 18.27 16.84 -18.43
C ARG A 246 17.47 16.11 -17.35
N TYR A 247 17.60 14.79 -17.26
CA TYR A 247 16.77 13.96 -16.37
C TYR A 247 16.96 14.33 -14.89
N LYS A 248 15.91 14.89 -14.27
CA LYS A 248 15.88 15.31 -12.85
C LYS A 248 17.07 16.19 -12.42
N ASN A 249 17.68 16.92 -13.36
CA ASN A 249 18.85 17.75 -13.10
C ASN A 249 18.44 19.15 -12.62
N LYS A 250 18.05 19.23 -11.34
CA LYS A 250 17.61 20.46 -10.65
C LYS A 250 18.26 20.63 -9.28
N PHE A 251 19.21 19.77 -8.92
CA PHE A 251 19.80 19.74 -7.60
C PHE A 251 21.22 20.29 -7.68
N ILE A 252 21.57 21.14 -6.72
CA ILE A 252 22.92 21.65 -6.53
C ILE A 252 23.61 20.70 -5.56
N SER A 253 24.44 19.81 -6.10
CA SER A 253 25.15 18.80 -5.32
C SER A 253 26.53 19.30 -4.85
N PRO A 254 27.21 18.59 -3.94
CA PRO A 254 28.56 18.96 -3.52
C PRO A 254 29.55 19.04 -4.70
N LYS A 255 29.43 18.15 -5.70
CA LYS A 255 30.23 18.26 -6.94
C LYS A 255 29.94 19.54 -7.72
N PHE A 256 28.69 20.01 -7.75
CA PHE A 256 28.34 21.29 -8.39
C PHE A 256 29.03 22.45 -7.67
N VAL A 257 28.97 22.49 -6.33
CA VAL A 257 29.61 23.55 -5.53
C VAL A 257 31.12 23.58 -5.76
N ALA A 258 31.76 22.41 -5.77
CA ALA A 258 33.20 22.28 -6.05
C ALA A 258 33.57 22.65 -7.50
N PHE A 259 32.67 22.44 -8.46
CA PHE A 259 32.87 22.88 -9.84
C PHE A 259 32.75 24.41 -9.96
N ASP A 260 31.72 25.01 -9.36
CA ASP A 260 31.50 26.46 -9.39
C ASP A 260 32.62 27.23 -8.67
N ALA A 261 33.13 26.70 -7.56
CA ALA A 261 34.27 27.29 -6.85
C ALA A 261 35.55 27.29 -7.70
N ARG A 262 35.78 26.25 -8.52
CA ARG A 262 36.91 26.18 -9.45
C ARG A 262 36.78 27.19 -10.57
N GLU A 263 35.62 27.27 -11.22
CA GLU A 263 35.35 28.27 -12.25
C GLU A 263 35.54 29.70 -11.72
N LYS A 264 35.09 29.96 -10.47
CA LYS A 264 35.31 31.25 -9.81
C LYS A 264 36.80 31.55 -9.58
N ALA A 265 37.58 30.56 -9.16
CA ALA A 265 39.02 30.73 -8.95
C ALA A 265 39.78 30.99 -10.26
N GLU A 266 39.32 30.42 -11.36
CA GLU A 266 39.85 30.64 -12.72
C GLU A 266 39.35 31.95 -13.37
N GLY A 267 38.61 32.79 -12.64
CA GLY A 267 38.07 34.06 -13.16
C GLY A 267 36.89 33.91 -14.12
N ARG A 268 36.32 32.72 -14.25
CA ARG A 268 35.16 32.45 -15.12
C ARG A 268 33.84 32.82 -14.44
N PRO A 269 32.75 33.02 -15.21
CA PRO A 269 31.44 33.31 -14.64
C PRO A 269 30.98 32.20 -13.68
N HIS A 270 30.57 32.60 -12.49
CA HIS A 270 30.16 31.69 -11.42
C HIS A 270 28.66 31.84 -11.12
N VAL A 271 28.07 30.80 -10.53
CA VAL A 271 26.62 30.70 -10.28
C VAL A 271 26.27 31.04 -8.83
N LEU A 272 27.07 30.66 -7.84
CA LEU A 272 26.72 30.86 -6.42
C LEU A 272 27.15 32.25 -5.91
N PRO A 273 26.35 32.97 -5.10
CA PRO A 273 25.11 32.54 -4.46
C PRO A 273 23.89 32.54 -5.40
N LEU A 274 22.89 31.73 -5.06
CA LEU A 274 21.61 31.70 -5.78
C LEU A 274 20.75 32.90 -5.39
N THR A 275 19.98 33.43 -6.34
CA THR A 275 18.95 34.44 -6.06
C THR A 275 17.73 33.79 -5.39
N PRO A 276 16.89 34.55 -4.65
CA PRO A 276 15.69 34.00 -4.00
C PRO A 276 14.72 33.29 -4.95
N GLN A 277 14.66 33.71 -6.22
CA GLN A 277 13.86 33.06 -7.25
C GLN A 277 14.48 31.72 -7.70
N GLU A 278 15.80 31.66 -7.80
CA GLU A 278 16.54 30.44 -8.16
C GLU A 278 16.52 29.40 -7.04
N GLU A 279 16.58 29.81 -5.77
CA GLU A 279 16.47 28.91 -4.61
C GLU A 279 15.12 28.16 -4.57
N ARG A 280 14.05 28.73 -5.15
CA ARG A 280 12.76 28.03 -5.29
C ARG A 280 12.80 26.94 -6.37
N LYS A 281 13.73 27.03 -7.32
CA LYS A 281 13.83 26.14 -8.49
C LYS A 281 14.92 25.09 -8.35
N TYR A 282 16.07 25.47 -7.80
CA TYR A 282 17.24 24.64 -7.61
C TYR A 282 17.45 24.36 -6.13
N ILE A 283 17.58 23.08 -5.78
CA ILE A 283 17.61 22.64 -4.39
C ILE A 283 19.02 22.16 -4.06
N CYS A 284 19.65 22.74 -3.04
CA CYS A 284 20.92 22.25 -2.51
C CYS A 284 20.73 20.91 -1.79
N ILE A 285 21.61 19.94 -2.08
CA ILE A 285 21.63 18.62 -1.44
C ILE A 285 23.03 18.34 -0.86
N PRO A 286 23.14 17.62 0.27
CA PRO A 286 22.05 17.13 1.11
C PRO A 286 21.42 18.26 1.92
N ALA A 287 20.09 18.31 1.97
CA ALA A 287 19.38 19.19 2.88
C ALA A 287 18.99 18.40 4.13
N LEU A 288 19.41 18.83 5.33
CA LEU A 288 19.01 18.16 6.57
C LEU A 288 17.60 18.60 7.02
N HIS A 289 17.30 19.89 6.92
CA HIS A 289 16.01 20.45 7.27
C HIS A 289 14.91 20.05 6.28
N PHE A 290 13.66 20.04 6.73
CA PHE A 290 12.51 19.90 5.85
C PHE A 290 12.17 21.23 5.18
N THR A 291 12.21 21.26 3.86
CA THR A 291 11.82 22.43 3.07
C THR A 291 10.31 22.47 2.85
N LYS A 292 9.74 23.67 2.62
CA LYS A 292 8.30 23.82 2.30
C LYS A 292 7.89 23.03 1.04
N SER A 293 8.82 22.82 0.10
CA SER A 293 8.59 21.99 -1.09
C SER A 293 8.59 20.49 -0.77
N GLU A 294 9.43 20.03 0.15
CA GLU A 294 9.41 18.66 0.68
C GLU A 294 8.15 18.38 1.49
N GLY A 295 7.69 19.32 2.32
CA GLY A 295 6.42 19.18 3.05
C GLY A 295 5.23 18.99 2.12
N ARG A 296 5.13 19.78 1.04
CA ARG A 296 4.10 19.55 -0.01
C ARG A 296 4.22 18.18 -0.67
N ALA A 297 5.44 17.67 -0.86
CA ALA A 297 5.65 16.33 -1.41
C ALA A 297 5.24 15.23 -0.43
N MET A 298 5.49 15.42 0.88
CA MET A 298 5.05 14.52 1.95
C MET A 298 3.53 14.47 2.03
N VAL A 299 2.84 15.61 1.98
CA VAL A 299 1.35 15.65 1.94
C VAL A 299 0.83 14.87 0.73
N LYS A 300 1.36 15.12 -0.47
CA LYS A 300 1.02 14.34 -1.68
C LYS A 300 1.30 12.85 -1.54
N TYR A 301 2.31 12.48 -0.74
CA TYR A 301 2.62 11.09 -0.44
C TYR A 301 1.64 10.48 0.57
N GLY A 302 1.15 11.28 1.52
CA GLY A 302 0.21 10.89 2.57
C GLY A 302 -1.24 10.75 2.10
N ILE A 303 -1.69 11.48 1.07
CA ILE A 303 -3.08 11.41 0.58
C ILE A 303 -3.53 9.95 0.31
N PRO A 304 -2.78 9.12 -0.44
CA PRO A 304 -3.18 7.72 -0.64
C PRO A 304 -3.17 6.90 0.65
N VAL A 305 -2.22 7.17 1.57
CA VAL A 305 -2.13 6.46 2.85
C VAL A 305 -3.38 6.72 3.70
N PHE A 306 -3.78 7.99 3.80
CA PHE A 306 -4.99 8.39 4.51
C PHE A 306 -6.25 7.81 3.88
N SER A 307 -6.38 7.89 2.56
CA SER A 307 -7.53 7.30 1.84
C SER A 307 -7.65 5.79 2.06
N HIS A 308 -6.55 5.05 2.06
CA HIS A 308 -6.57 3.61 2.33
C HIS A 308 -6.80 3.30 3.80
N PHE A 309 -6.28 4.11 4.71
CA PHE A 309 -6.59 4.00 6.14
C PHE A 309 -8.10 4.12 6.38
N MET A 310 -8.75 5.11 5.76
CA MET A 310 -10.21 5.26 5.85
C MET A 310 -10.94 4.06 5.26
N LEU A 311 -10.45 3.51 4.14
CA LEU A 311 -10.98 2.28 3.56
C LEU A 311 -10.83 1.08 4.51
N TRP A 312 -9.69 0.93 5.20
CA TRP A 312 -9.50 -0.12 6.19
C TRP A 312 -10.43 0.04 7.38
N VAL A 313 -10.63 1.26 7.88
CA VAL A 313 -11.59 1.55 8.95
C VAL A 313 -13.02 1.20 8.53
N LEU A 314 -13.43 1.57 7.30
CA LEU A 314 -14.74 1.23 6.75
C LEU A 314 -14.97 -0.29 6.76
N PHE A 315 -13.99 -1.03 6.26
CA PHE A 315 -14.05 -2.49 6.21
C PHE A 315 -14.06 -3.15 7.60
N LEU A 316 -13.27 -2.64 8.55
CA LEU A 316 -13.35 -3.08 9.95
C LEU A 316 -14.74 -2.77 10.56
N GLY A 317 -15.36 -1.67 10.15
CA GLY A 317 -16.73 -1.33 10.50
C GLY A 317 -17.73 -2.38 10.00
N ILE A 318 -17.59 -2.88 8.78
CA ILE A 318 -18.43 -3.95 8.22
C ILE A 318 -18.33 -5.23 9.07
N ASP A 319 -17.13 -5.59 9.53
CA ASP A 319 -16.94 -6.74 10.41
C ASP A 319 -17.66 -6.58 11.77
N ALA A 320 -17.61 -5.38 12.34
CA ALA A 320 -18.35 -5.06 13.56
C ALA A 320 -19.87 -5.11 13.32
N LEU A 321 -20.35 -4.62 12.17
CA LEU A 321 -21.77 -4.72 11.78
C LEU A 321 -22.22 -6.18 11.67
N MET A 322 -21.42 -7.07 11.06
CA MET A 322 -21.73 -8.49 10.97
C MET A 322 -21.80 -9.17 12.34
N TYR A 323 -20.91 -8.81 13.25
CA TYR A 323 -20.97 -9.28 14.64
C TYR A 323 -22.27 -8.81 15.33
N CYS A 324 -22.62 -7.53 15.18
CA CYS A 324 -23.86 -6.99 15.73
C CYS A 324 -25.09 -7.69 15.14
N PHE A 325 -25.10 -7.96 13.84
CA PHE A 325 -26.18 -8.68 13.17
C PHE A 325 -26.40 -10.08 13.76
N VAL A 326 -25.36 -10.90 13.87
CA VAL A 326 -25.49 -12.24 14.47
C VAL A 326 -25.89 -12.14 15.94
N LYS A 327 -25.33 -11.19 16.69
CA LYS A 327 -25.68 -10.96 18.09
C LYS A 327 -27.17 -10.64 18.24
N ILE A 328 -27.70 -9.71 17.45
CA ILE A 328 -29.12 -9.32 17.46
C ILE A 328 -30.00 -10.53 17.20
N ILE A 329 -29.68 -11.32 16.17
CA ILE A 329 -30.41 -12.55 15.85
C ILE A 329 -30.36 -13.55 17.02
N THR A 330 -29.18 -13.77 17.62
CA THR A 330 -29.04 -14.66 18.77
C THR A 330 -29.92 -14.23 19.94
N THR A 331 -29.97 -12.93 20.26
CA THR A 331 -30.87 -12.40 21.32
C THR A 331 -32.34 -12.64 20.99
N HIS A 332 -32.79 -12.28 19.78
CA HIS A 332 -34.19 -12.51 19.40
C HIS A 332 -34.56 -13.99 19.38
N LEU A 333 -33.65 -14.88 18.96
CA LEU A 333 -33.88 -16.32 19.00
C LEU A 333 -33.98 -16.86 20.43
N ALA A 334 -33.25 -16.27 21.38
CA ALA A 334 -33.28 -16.66 22.79
C ALA A 334 -34.55 -16.18 23.51
N GLU A 335 -35.13 -15.07 23.07
CA GLU A 335 -36.34 -14.44 23.65
C GLU A 335 -37.66 -15.05 23.13
N LEU A 336 -37.61 -15.97 22.15
CA LEU A 336 -38.82 -16.61 21.61
C LEU A 336 -39.56 -17.40 22.69
N GLU A 337 -40.78 -16.96 23.01
CA GLU A 337 -41.65 -17.59 24.00
C GLU A 337 -41.99 -19.06 23.62
N PRO A 338 -42.06 -19.97 24.60
CA PRO A 338 -42.49 -21.33 24.37
C PRO A 338 -43.98 -21.39 23.99
N ILE A 339 -44.29 -22.09 22.90
CA ILE A 339 -45.66 -22.33 22.45
C ILE A 339 -46.30 -23.38 23.36
N LYS A 340 -47.50 -23.08 23.86
CA LYS A 340 -48.37 -24.06 24.52
C LYS A 340 -49.11 -24.86 23.45
N VAL A 341 -48.82 -26.15 23.31
CA VAL A 341 -49.54 -27.03 22.38
C VAL A 341 -50.57 -27.82 23.19
N PRO A 342 -51.88 -27.61 22.95
CA PRO A 342 -52.92 -28.44 23.57
C PRO A 342 -52.96 -29.82 22.89
N LEU A 343 -52.84 -30.87 23.69
CA LEU A 343 -53.14 -32.25 23.31
C LEU A 343 -54.54 -32.58 23.79
N ILE A 344 -55.45 -32.78 22.85
CA ILE A 344 -56.80 -33.27 23.13
C ILE A 344 -56.79 -34.78 22.87
N MET A 345 -56.83 -35.58 23.93
CA MET A 345 -57.01 -37.02 23.83
C MET A 345 -58.47 -37.37 24.11
N LYS A 346 -59.16 -37.96 23.12
CA LYS A 346 -60.52 -38.50 23.28
C LYS A 346 -60.44 -40.00 23.55
N TYR A 347 -60.67 -40.40 24.80
CA TYR A 347 -60.88 -41.81 25.14
C TYR A 347 -61.91 -41.91 26.25
N THR A 348 -63.18 -42.15 25.90
CA THR A 348 -64.37 -42.20 26.78
C THR A 348 -64.64 -40.96 27.67
N GLN A 349 -63.63 -40.17 28.03
CA GLN A 349 -63.64 -38.81 28.54
C GLN A 349 -62.58 -37.98 27.80
N THR A 350 -62.77 -36.66 27.74
CA THR A 350 -61.85 -35.71 27.11
C THR A 350 -60.88 -35.21 28.16
N TYR A 351 -59.57 -35.45 27.99
CA TYR A 351 -58.53 -34.88 28.86
C TYR A 351 -57.72 -33.86 28.06
N ASP A 352 -57.63 -32.64 28.60
CA ASP A 352 -56.80 -31.56 28.04
C ASP A 352 -55.44 -31.55 28.74
N PHE A 353 -54.41 -32.04 28.05
CA PHE A 353 -53.02 -31.90 28.48
C PHE A 353 -52.37 -30.81 27.64
N SER A 354 -51.70 -29.85 28.26
CA SER A 354 -50.86 -28.89 27.53
C SER A 354 -49.40 -29.09 27.91
N TYR A 355 -48.52 -29.07 26.90
CA TYR A 355 -47.08 -29.05 27.12
C TYR A 355 -46.47 -27.82 26.47
N ASN A 356 -45.43 -27.29 27.12
CA ASN A 356 -44.69 -26.13 26.65
C ASN A 356 -43.59 -26.59 25.72
N MET A 357 -43.58 -26.06 24.51
CA MET A 357 -42.58 -26.37 23.50
C MET A 357 -41.84 -25.11 23.10
N THR A 358 -40.53 -25.04 23.39
CA THR A 358 -39.69 -23.90 22.97
C THR A 358 -39.62 -23.85 21.44
N LEU A 359 -39.66 -22.67 20.83
CA LEU A 359 -39.56 -22.55 19.36
C LEU A 359 -38.14 -22.78 18.86
N PHE A 360 -37.15 -22.40 19.67
CA PHE A 360 -35.73 -22.50 19.36
C PHE A 360 -34.97 -23.17 20.50
N GLU A 361 -34.13 -24.14 20.17
CA GLU A 361 -33.34 -24.87 21.16
C GLU A 361 -32.13 -24.03 21.61
N LYS A 362 -31.96 -23.85 22.92
CA LYS A 362 -30.88 -23.01 23.47
C LYS A 362 -29.50 -23.55 23.09
N GLU A 363 -29.35 -24.88 23.01
CA GLU A 363 -28.10 -25.55 22.61
C GLU A 363 -27.72 -25.26 21.16
N CYS A 364 -28.68 -24.86 20.33
CA CYS A 364 -28.43 -24.55 18.93
C CYS A 364 -28.13 -23.06 18.70
N LEU A 365 -28.07 -22.19 19.71
CA LEU A 365 -27.82 -20.75 19.52
C LEU A 365 -26.43 -20.47 18.92
N PRO A 366 -26.32 -19.58 17.92
CA PRO A 366 -25.02 -19.27 17.31
C PRO A 366 -24.20 -18.35 18.22
N GLN A 367 -22.90 -18.65 18.34
CA GLN A 367 -21.95 -17.82 19.06
C GLN A 367 -21.26 -16.85 18.10
N PRO A 368 -21.47 -15.52 18.25
CA PRO A 368 -20.84 -14.54 17.38
C PRO A 368 -19.34 -14.43 17.69
N LYS A 369 -18.50 -14.33 16.64
CA LYS A 369 -17.06 -14.15 16.78
C LYS A 369 -16.62 -12.82 16.17
N LEU A 370 -15.72 -12.11 16.87
CA LEU A 370 -15.09 -10.88 16.40
C LEU A 370 -13.60 -10.84 16.81
N PRO A 371 -12.67 -11.23 15.93
CA PRO A 371 -11.24 -11.20 16.22
C PRO A 371 -10.65 -9.78 16.02
N PHE A 372 -10.87 -8.90 16.98
CA PHE A 372 -10.47 -7.48 16.91
C PHE A 372 -8.94 -7.29 16.96
N TYR A 373 -8.26 -7.89 17.96
CA TYR A 373 -6.81 -7.71 18.17
C TYR A 373 -5.94 -8.30 17.06
N SER A 374 -6.31 -9.49 16.56
CA SER A 374 -5.62 -10.19 15.46
C SER A 374 -5.62 -9.40 14.14
N SER A 375 -6.57 -8.47 13.98
CA SER A 375 -6.74 -7.66 12.78
C SER A 375 -6.05 -6.29 12.90
N ILE A 376 -6.08 -5.67 14.08
CA ILE A 376 -5.56 -4.33 14.30
C ILE A 376 -4.03 -4.30 14.32
N ALA A 377 -3.38 -5.24 15.02
CA ALA A 377 -1.93 -5.19 15.20
C ALA A 377 -1.16 -5.22 13.86
N PRO A 378 -1.48 -6.09 12.89
CA PRO A 378 -0.82 -6.08 11.58
C PRO A 378 -1.07 -4.79 10.78
N LEU A 379 -2.29 -4.23 10.84
CA LEU A 379 -2.63 -2.99 10.13
C LEU A 379 -1.94 -1.77 10.73
N ALA A 380 -1.87 -1.71 12.06
CA ALA A 380 -1.13 -0.67 12.76
C ALA A 380 0.37 -0.71 12.38
N PHE A 381 0.95 -1.90 12.29
CA PHE A 381 2.33 -2.08 11.84
C PHE A 381 2.55 -1.62 10.39
N ILE A 382 1.66 -2.01 9.46
CA ILE A 382 1.72 -1.55 8.06
C ILE A 382 1.60 -0.02 7.99
N LEU A 383 0.67 0.57 8.75
CA LEU A 383 0.47 2.02 8.81
C LEU A 383 1.71 2.74 9.32
N LEU A 384 2.34 2.23 10.38
CA LEU A 384 3.58 2.77 10.94
C LEU A 384 4.69 2.81 9.88
N ILE A 385 4.89 1.71 9.13
CA ILE A 385 5.86 1.66 8.04
C ILE A 385 5.53 2.67 6.95
N LEU A 386 4.26 2.80 6.56
CA LEU A 386 3.81 3.77 5.55
C LEU A 386 4.11 5.22 5.96
N LEU A 387 3.93 5.55 7.25
CA LEU A 387 4.25 6.87 7.81
C LEU A 387 5.77 7.12 7.80
N ILE A 388 6.59 6.15 8.20
CA ILE A 388 8.06 6.25 8.15
C ILE A 388 8.52 6.47 6.70
N MET A 389 8.00 5.70 5.75
CA MET A 389 8.32 5.89 4.34
C MET A 389 7.91 7.28 3.83
N ALA A 390 6.75 7.80 4.28
CA ALA A 390 6.31 9.13 3.91
C ALA A 390 7.27 10.22 4.41
N ALA A 391 7.75 10.10 5.65
CA ALA A 391 8.73 11.01 6.24
C ALA A 391 10.08 10.95 5.51
N MET A 392 10.53 9.75 5.14
CA MET A 392 11.87 9.54 4.57
C MET A 392 11.92 9.70 3.05
N ALA A 393 10.78 9.77 2.34
CA ALA A 393 10.72 9.76 0.88
C ALA A 393 11.55 10.86 0.20
N SER A 394 11.57 12.08 0.76
CA SER A 394 12.36 13.20 0.20
C SER A 394 13.86 12.95 0.35
N LYS A 395 14.29 12.49 1.53
CA LYS A 395 15.70 12.22 1.84
C LYS A 395 16.23 11.03 1.05
N LEU A 396 15.45 9.96 0.91
CA LEU A 396 15.79 8.79 0.10
C LEU A 396 15.93 9.14 -1.39
N MET A 397 15.13 10.08 -1.89
CA MET A 397 15.27 10.60 -3.26
C MET A 397 16.59 11.39 -3.44
N GLN A 398 17.01 12.19 -2.45
CA GLN A 398 18.30 12.88 -2.49
C GLN A 398 19.45 11.87 -2.44
N LEU A 399 19.38 10.91 -1.51
CA LEU A 399 20.38 9.85 -1.34
C LEU A 399 20.57 9.04 -2.62
N ARG A 400 19.47 8.67 -3.30
CA ARG A 400 19.49 8.00 -4.61
C ARG A 400 20.29 8.78 -5.66
N LEU A 401 20.14 10.10 -5.72
CA LEU A 401 20.87 10.93 -6.67
C LEU A 401 22.36 11.06 -6.31
N LEU A 402 22.68 11.20 -5.01
CA LEU A 402 24.06 11.26 -4.52
C LEU A 402 24.81 9.95 -4.79
N ILE A 403 24.13 8.80 -4.66
CA ILE A 403 24.71 7.50 -5.02
C ILE A 403 25.01 7.44 -6.51
N CYS A 404 24.05 7.80 -7.37
CA CYS A 404 24.30 7.83 -8.82
C CYS A 404 25.45 8.79 -9.19
N GLU A 405 25.56 9.93 -8.50
CA GLU A 405 26.64 10.90 -8.70
C GLU A 405 28.03 10.33 -8.42
N GLN A 406 28.14 9.46 -7.42
CA GLN A 406 29.41 8.85 -7.01
C GLN A 406 29.76 7.62 -7.86
N PHE A 407 28.76 6.79 -8.20
CA PHE A 407 28.97 5.62 -9.05
C PHE A 407 29.21 5.96 -10.53
N PHE A 408 28.65 7.05 -11.04
CA PHE A 408 28.75 7.48 -12.44
C PHE A 408 29.36 8.89 -12.57
N SER A 409 30.67 9.02 -12.29
CA SER A 409 31.34 10.34 -12.25
C SER A 409 31.30 11.07 -13.60
N GLU A 410 31.61 10.40 -14.70
CA GLU A 410 31.60 11.01 -16.04
C GLU A 410 30.23 11.61 -16.38
N SER A 411 29.15 10.84 -16.21
CA SER A 411 27.79 11.31 -16.41
C SER A 411 27.44 12.46 -15.45
N SER A 412 27.90 12.39 -14.20
CA SER A 412 27.69 13.44 -13.20
C SER A 412 28.39 14.75 -13.59
N GLU A 413 29.62 14.70 -14.08
CA GLU A 413 30.38 15.88 -14.49
C GLU A 413 29.72 16.57 -15.68
N ALA A 414 29.29 15.82 -16.69
CA ALA A 414 28.52 16.35 -17.82
C ALA A 414 27.21 17.02 -17.35
N ARG A 415 26.52 16.41 -16.38
CA ARG A 415 25.28 16.97 -15.78
C ARG A 415 25.54 18.27 -15.01
N VAL A 416 26.63 18.35 -14.26
CA VAL A 416 27.03 19.55 -13.51
C VAL A 416 27.35 20.69 -14.47
N LYS A 417 28.22 20.46 -15.46
CA LYS A 417 28.58 21.44 -16.50
C LYS A 417 27.34 21.95 -17.23
N TYR A 418 26.44 21.04 -17.64
CA TYR A 418 25.18 21.41 -18.28
C TYR A 418 24.29 22.27 -17.38
N LEU A 419 24.14 21.92 -16.11
CA LEU A 419 23.31 22.68 -15.16
C LEU A 419 23.89 24.08 -14.92
N HIS A 420 25.20 24.18 -14.75
CA HIS A 420 25.92 25.43 -14.54
C HIS A 420 25.72 26.38 -15.73
N ALA A 421 26.03 25.91 -16.94
CA ALA A 421 25.82 26.66 -18.17
C ALA A 421 24.34 27.03 -18.37
N LYS A 422 23.40 26.15 -18.02
CA LYS A 422 21.96 26.43 -18.11
C LYS A 422 21.52 27.55 -17.17
N ILE A 423 22.09 27.66 -15.98
CA ILE A 423 21.76 28.74 -15.03
C ILE A 423 22.33 30.06 -15.55
N LEU A 424 23.59 30.08 -15.97
CA LEU A 424 24.23 31.28 -16.53
C LEU A 424 23.49 31.80 -17.77
N ARG A 425 23.16 30.93 -18.74
CA ARG A 425 22.40 31.31 -19.95
C ARG A 425 21.05 31.94 -19.59
N LYS A 426 20.39 31.46 -18.52
CA LYS A 426 19.12 32.04 -18.06
C LYS A 426 19.31 33.40 -17.43
N ARG A 427 20.34 33.59 -16.59
CA ARG A 427 20.67 34.90 -16.02
C ARG A 427 20.97 35.92 -17.11
N HIS A 428 21.79 35.57 -18.10
CA HIS A 428 22.09 36.43 -19.25
C HIS A 428 20.83 36.78 -20.06
N LYS A 429 19.97 35.79 -20.33
CA LYS A 429 18.72 36.04 -21.06
C LYS A 429 17.78 36.98 -20.29
N THR A 430 17.63 36.79 -18.97
CA THR A 430 16.81 37.67 -18.13
C THR A 430 17.37 39.08 -18.12
N LYS A 431 18.68 39.25 -17.87
CA LYS A 431 19.32 40.57 -17.88
C LYS A 431 19.14 41.30 -19.21
N ARG A 432 19.30 40.61 -20.34
CA ARG A 432 19.07 41.20 -21.67
C ARG A 432 17.65 41.70 -21.85
N ILE A 433 16.66 40.92 -21.41
CA ILE A 433 15.24 41.32 -21.49
C ILE A 433 15.00 42.56 -20.61
N ASP A 434 15.55 42.59 -19.40
CA ASP A 434 15.41 43.73 -18.50
C ASP A 434 16.07 44.99 -19.09
N ASP A 435 17.26 44.86 -19.71
CA ASP A 435 17.96 45.95 -20.41
C ASP A 435 17.16 46.46 -21.62
N ASP A 436 16.55 45.56 -22.40
CA ASP A 436 15.71 45.91 -23.56
C ASP A 436 14.42 46.62 -23.12
N ILE A 437 13.79 46.19 -22.01
CA ILE A 437 12.63 46.86 -21.41
C ILE A 437 13.02 48.25 -20.92
N TYR A 438 14.16 48.39 -20.22
CA TYR A 438 14.63 49.68 -19.73
C TYR A 438 14.88 50.65 -20.89
N LYS A 439 15.53 50.20 -21.97
CA LYS A 439 15.70 51.00 -23.20
C LYS A 439 14.38 51.40 -23.84
N MET A 440 13.39 50.50 -23.86
CA MET A 440 12.07 50.81 -24.38
C MET A 440 11.35 51.88 -23.56
N ILE A 441 11.41 51.79 -22.22
CA ILE A 441 10.86 52.80 -21.32
C ILE A 441 11.58 54.14 -21.52
N LEU A 442 12.91 54.14 -21.60
CA LEU A 442 13.69 55.35 -21.79
C LEU A 442 13.38 56.04 -23.13
N HIS A 443 13.23 55.27 -24.22
CA HIS A 443 12.76 55.81 -25.51
C HIS A 443 11.33 56.34 -25.46
N PHE A 444 10.44 55.73 -24.67
CA PHE A 444 9.07 56.20 -24.51
C PHE A 444 9.00 57.55 -23.77
N TRP A 445 9.79 57.72 -22.71
CA TRP A 445 9.78 58.94 -21.88
C TRP A 445 10.69 60.06 -22.40
N CYS A 446 11.74 59.74 -23.18
CA CYS A 446 12.70 60.73 -23.70
C CYS A 446 12.97 60.54 -25.22
N PRO A 447 11.96 60.67 -26.09
CA PRO A 447 12.10 60.39 -27.53
C PRO A 447 13.10 61.31 -28.25
N LEU A 448 13.26 62.56 -27.79
CA LEU A 448 14.16 63.55 -28.40
C LEU A 448 15.65 63.29 -28.14
N ILE A 449 16.00 62.61 -27.05
CA ILE A 449 17.40 62.34 -26.66
C ILE A 449 17.93 61.08 -27.35
N PHE A 450 17.07 60.07 -27.56
CA PHE A 450 17.50 58.76 -28.07
C PHE A 450 17.21 58.52 -29.56
N GLY A 451 16.54 59.47 -30.23
CA GLY A 451 16.22 59.41 -31.66
C GLY A 451 15.24 58.28 -32.03
N PRO A 452 14.70 58.27 -33.27
CA PRO A 452 13.82 57.19 -33.74
C PRO A 452 14.61 55.87 -33.91
N LYS A 453 13.96 54.74 -33.58
CA LYS A 453 14.54 53.40 -33.80
C LYS A 453 14.89 53.25 -35.29
N PRO A 454 16.09 52.76 -35.66
CA PRO A 454 16.41 52.45 -37.05
C PRO A 454 15.44 51.36 -37.54
N ASN A 455 14.72 51.66 -38.62
CA ASN A 455 13.86 50.70 -39.31
C ASN A 455 14.67 49.46 -39.68
N GLY A 456 14.09 48.29 -39.42
CA GLY A 456 14.81 47.02 -39.37
C GLY A 456 15.61 46.68 -40.63
N SER A 457 16.80 46.11 -40.43
CA SER A 457 17.33 45.15 -41.40
C SER A 457 16.81 43.77 -41.03
N HIS A 458 15.92 43.23 -41.87
CA HIS A 458 15.90 41.80 -42.16
C HIS A 458 17.36 41.36 -42.35
N LYS A 459 17.93 40.67 -41.37
CA LYS A 459 19.08 39.79 -41.59
C LYS A 459 18.57 38.39 -41.39
N ASP A 460 18.39 37.72 -42.52
CA ASP A 460 18.06 36.32 -42.61
C ASP A 460 19.01 35.52 -41.71
N PHE A 461 18.43 34.84 -40.73
CA PHE A 461 19.15 33.84 -39.95
C PHE A 461 19.21 32.57 -40.81
N VAL A 462 20.23 32.50 -41.66
CA VAL A 462 20.67 31.24 -42.25
C VAL A 462 21.18 30.36 -41.10
N LEU A 463 20.52 29.22 -40.93
CA LEU A 463 20.96 28.12 -40.07
C LEU A 463 22.29 27.56 -40.60
N ASN A 464 23.32 27.57 -39.77
CA ASN A 464 24.38 26.56 -39.73
C ASN A 464 24.76 26.30 -38.27
#